data_AF-A0A7W0GLW9-F1
#
_entry.id   AF-A0A7W0GLW9-F1
#
_cell.length_a   1.000
_cell.length_b   1.000
_cell.length_c   1.000
_cell.angle_alpha   90.00
_cell.angle_beta   90.00
_cell.angle_gamma   90.00
#
_symmetry.space_group_name_H-M   'P 1'
#
loop_
_entity.id
_entity.type
_entity.pdbx_description
1 polymer ?
#
loop_
_entity_poly.entity_id
_entity_poly.type
_entity_poly.pdbx_seq_one_letter_code
_entity_poly.pdbx_strand_id
1 'polypeptide(L)'
;MKKTSTAKAEDIPVLKREQLGKGVRGKYFRQYAQGSNVVVLRPEIFKALPTSEVVNPALGSLLAVTRETIRLTSRSSGRTKARR
;
A
#
# COMPACT_ATOMS: atom_id res chain seq x y z
N MET A 1 1.49 37.54 13.24
CA MET A 1 1.03 36.26 12.63
C MET A 1 1.92 35.13 13.15
N LYS A 2 1.37 34.20 13.94
CA LYS A 2 2.16 33.11 14.55
C LYS A 2 2.32 31.97 13.53
N LYS A 3 3.55 31.67 13.13
CA LYS A 3 3.87 30.51 12.28
C LYS A 3 3.75 29.24 13.13
N THR A 4 2.83 28.35 12.79
CA THR A 4 2.72 27.02 13.39
C THR A 4 3.84 26.14 12.85
N SER A 5 4.73 25.71 13.74
CA SER A 5 5.90 24.88 13.46
C SER A 5 5.51 23.50 12.93
N THR A 6 6.02 23.16 11.74
CA THR A 6 6.05 21.80 11.19
C THR A 6 6.62 20.83 12.22
N ALA A 7 5.86 19.80 12.57
CA ALA A 7 6.30 18.74 13.46
C ALA A 7 7.54 18.05 12.89
N LYS A 8 8.49 17.74 13.78
CA LYS A 8 9.82 17.21 13.50
C LYS A 8 9.73 15.96 12.61
N ALA A 9 10.48 15.97 11.50
CA ALA A 9 10.80 14.75 10.79
C ALA A 9 11.65 13.89 11.73
N GLU A 10 11.08 12.78 12.20
CA GLU A 10 11.79 11.70 12.89
C GLU A 10 13.06 11.36 12.10
N ASP A 11 14.18 11.15 12.80
CA ASP A 11 15.52 10.95 12.25
C ASP A 11 15.57 9.80 11.22
N ILE A 12 15.35 10.11 9.94
CA ILE A 12 15.69 9.19 8.84
C ILE A 12 17.21 9.23 8.75
N PRO A 13 17.92 8.13 9.07
CA PRO A 13 19.38 8.13 9.06
C PRO A 13 19.88 8.39 7.64
N VAL A 14 20.71 9.43 7.51
CA VAL A 14 21.38 9.74 6.24
C VAL A 14 22.40 8.64 5.96
N LEU A 15 22.11 7.81 4.95
CA LEU A 15 23.01 6.73 4.55
C LEU A 15 24.26 7.31 3.88
N LYS A 16 25.43 6.88 4.35
CA LYS A 16 26.70 7.21 3.69
C LYS A 16 26.90 6.33 2.46
N ARG A 17 27.75 6.77 1.52
CA ARG A 17 27.96 6.08 0.24
C ARG A 17 28.48 4.65 0.42
N GLU A 18 29.23 4.40 1.49
CA GLU A 18 29.78 3.09 1.81
C GLU A 18 28.69 2.08 2.21
N GLN A 19 27.55 2.57 2.71
CA GLN A 19 26.40 1.76 3.13
C GLN A 19 25.46 1.40 1.97
N LEU A 20 25.55 2.10 0.83
CA LEU A 20 24.65 1.92 -0.32
C LEU A 20 24.98 0.66 -1.16
N GLY A 21 26.09 -0.02 -0.87
CA GLY A 21 26.51 -1.23 -1.58
C GLY A 21 26.82 -1.01 -3.07
N LYS A 22 26.94 -2.11 -3.84
CA LYS A 22 27.16 -2.06 -5.29
C LYS A 22 25.82 -1.85 -6.02
N GLY A 23 25.75 -0.82 -6.86
CA GLY A 23 24.58 -0.54 -7.69
C GLY A 23 24.41 -1.58 -8.80
N VAL A 24 23.22 -2.20 -8.88
CA VAL A 24 22.86 -3.14 -9.95
C VAL A 24 21.96 -2.42 -10.95
N ARG A 25 22.40 -2.35 -12.22
CA ARG A 25 21.64 -1.71 -13.29
C ARG A 25 20.31 -2.45 -13.49
N GLY A 26 19.20 -1.71 -13.49
CA GLY A 26 17.88 -2.25 -13.78
C GLY A 26 17.20 -3.04 -12.65
N LYS A 27 17.77 -3.07 -11.43
CA LYS A 27 17.22 -3.82 -10.27
C LYS A 27 15.71 -3.61 -10.05
N TYR A 28 15.24 -2.38 -10.25
CA TYR A 28 13.83 -1.98 -10.04
C TYR A 28 13.16 -1.49 -11.33
N PHE A 29 13.75 -1.70 -12.51
CA PHE A 29 13.26 -1.15 -13.77
C PHE A 29 11.86 -1.66 -14.12
N ARG A 30 11.62 -2.97 -13.97
CA ARG A 30 10.31 -3.58 -14.27
C ARG A 30 9.22 -3.06 -13.34
N GLN A 31 9.51 -2.90 -12.05
CA GLN A 31 8.57 -2.37 -11.07
C GLN A 31 8.27 -0.89 -11.35
N TYR A 32 9.31 -0.09 -11.63
CA TYR A 32 9.15 1.31 -12.04
C TYR A 32 8.28 1.46 -13.30
N ALA A 33 8.48 0.61 -14.31
CA ALA A 33 7.68 0.64 -15.53
C ALA A 33 6.20 0.26 -15.31
N GLN A 34 5.88 -0.47 -14.23
CA GLN A 34 4.52 -0.89 -13.89
C GLN A 34 3.70 0.20 -13.17
N GLY A 35 4.32 1.31 -12.76
CA GLY A 35 3.63 2.45 -12.14
C GLY A 35 4.30 2.95 -10.86
N SER A 36 3.53 3.64 -10.01
CA SER A 36 4.03 4.28 -8.79
C SER A 36 4.42 3.25 -7.72
N ASN A 37 5.73 3.01 -7.57
CA ASN A 37 6.31 2.14 -6.53
C ASN A 37 6.20 2.72 -5.11
N VAL A 38 5.94 4.02 -4.99
CA VAL A 38 5.85 4.74 -3.70
C VAL A 38 4.43 5.24 -3.52
N VAL A 39 3.80 4.84 -2.42
CA VAL A 39 2.47 5.27 -2.02
C VAL A 39 2.58 6.01 -0.70
N VAL A 40 2.18 7.28 -0.69
CA VAL A 40 2.16 8.09 0.53
C VAL A 40 0.88 7.77 1.30
N LEU A 41 1.03 7.17 2.48
CA LEU A 41 -0.10 6.90 3.37
C LEU A 41 -0.50 8.17 4.11
N ARG A 42 -1.80 8.30 4.43
CA ARG A 42 -2.26 9.33 5.35
C ARG A 42 -1.62 9.11 6.73
N PRO A 43 -1.29 10.18 7.49
CA PRO A 43 -0.61 10.05 8.78
C PRO A 43 -1.32 9.13 9.77
N GLU A 44 -2.65 9.13 9.78
CA GLU A 44 -3.46 8.27 10.65
C GLU A 44 -3.31 6.78 10.30
N ILE A 45 -3.26 6.46 9.01
CA ILE A 45 -3.09 5.10 8.51
C ILE A 45 -1.66 4.64 8.76
N PHE A 46 -0.67 5.52 8.55
CA PHE A 46 0.72 5.22 8.81
C PHE A 46 0.99 4.92 10.29
N LYS A 47 0.34 5.64 11.23
CA LYS A 47 0.43 5.35 12.67
C LYS A 47 -0.06 3.94 13.02
N ALA A 48 -1.10 3.47 12.35
CA ALA A 48 -1.65 2.13 12.58
C ALA A 48 -0.89 1.03 11.81
N LEU A 49 -0.36 1.36 10.63
CA LEU A 49 0.32 0.44 9.72
C LEU A 49 1.66 1.04 9.26
N PRO A 50 2.71 1.00 10.12
CA PRO A 50 3.96 1.72 9.87
C PRO A 50 4.87 1.04 8.84
N THR A 51 4.74 -0.27 8.62
CA THR A 51 5.64 -1.04 7.75
C THR A 51 4.90 -1.79 6.65
N SER A 52 5.60 -2.04 5.54
CA SER A 52 5.06 -2.78 4.39
C SER A 52 4.65 -4.21 4.74
N GLU A 53 5.33 -4.84 5.70
CA GLU A 53 5.03 -6.18 6.20
C GLU A 53 3.68 -6.26 6.91
N VAL A 54 3.18 -5.16 7.46
CA VAL A 54 1.86 -5.09 8.09
C VAL A 54 0.79 -4.58 7.10
N VAL A 55 1.15 -3.63 6.24
CA VAL A 55 0.24 -3.06 5.22
C VAL A 55 -0.23 -4.12 4.21
N ASN A 56 0.70 -4.88 3.63
CA ASN A 56 0.38 -5.79 2.53
C ASN A 56 -0.57 -6.93 2.96
N PRO A 57 -0.37 -7.60 4.11
CA PRO A 57 -1.33 -8.58 4.61
C PRO A 57 -2.71 -7.98 4.90
N ALA A 58 -2.79 -6.78 5.48
CA ALA A 58 -4.06 -6.12 5.77
C ALA A 58 -4.87 -5.87 4.49
N LEU A 59 -4.22 -5.34 3.46
CA LEU A 59 -4.85 -5.14 2.14
C LEU A 59 -5.19 -6.47 1.46
N GLY A 60 -4.35 -7.50 1.62
CA GLY A 60 -4.61 -8.85 1.12
C GLY A 60 -5.86 -9.49 1.73
N SER A 61 -6.03 -9.37 3.04
CA SER A 61 -7.22 -9.85 3.76
C SER A 61 -8.48 -9.13 3.30
N LEU A 62 -8.44 -7.81 3.11
CA LEU A 62 -9.56 -7.05 2.60
C LEU A 62 -9.94 -7.47 1.17
N LEU A 63 -8.95 -7.74 0.32
CA LEU A 63 -9.18 -8.26 -1.04
C LEU A 63 -9.84 -9.64 -1.03
N ALA A 64 -9.48 -10.52 -0.09
CA ALA A 64 -10.10 -11.83 0.06
C ALA A 64 -11.60 -11.71 0.40
N VAL A 65 -11.93 -10.93 1.43
CA VAL A 65 -13.32 -10.66 1.82
C VAL A 65 -14.11 -10.05 0.67
N THR A 66 -13.55 -9.06 -0.01
CA THR A 66 -14.20 -8.41 -1.16
C THR A 66 -14.51 -9.41 -2.27
N ARG A 67 -13.58 -10.30 -2.61
CA ARG A 67 -13.80 -11.35 -3.62
C ARG A 67 -14.93 -12.31 -3.23
N GLU A 68 -15.01 -12.69 -1.95
CA GLU A 68 -16.10 -13.54 -1.46
C GLU A 68 -17.46 -12.84 -1.55
N THR A 69 -17.55 -11.58 -1.13
CA THR A 69 -18.80 -10.80 -1.22
C THR A 69 -19.27 -10.60 -2.67
N ILE A 70 -18.35 -10.34 -3.61
CA ILE A 70 -18.67 -10.25 -5.04
C ILE A 70 -19.21 -11.57 -5.58
N ARG A 71 -18.61 -12.70 -5.20
CA ARG A 71 -19.11 -14.04 -5.60
C ARG A 71 -20.50 -14.32 -5.05
N LEU A 72 -20.78 -13.97 -3.79
CA LEU A 72 -22.09 -14.19 -3.17
C LEU A 72 -23.18 -13.34 -3.84
N THR A 73 -22.90 -12.07 -4.10
CA THR A 73 -23.84 -11.13 -4.75
C THR A 73 -24.07 -11.48 -6.23
N SER A 74 -23.06 -11.98 -6.95
CA SER A 74 -23.23 -12.49 -8.32
C SER A 74 -24.12 -13.74 -8.39
N ARG A 75 -24.07 -14.63 -7.39
CA ARG A 75 -24.92 -15.84 -7.35
C ARG A 75 -26.38 -15.52 -7.02
N SER A 76 -26.64 -14.50 -6.21
CA SER A 76 -28.01 -14.12 -5.83
C SER A 76 -28.77 -13.43 -6.98
N SER A 77 -28.08 -12.64 -7.82
CA SER A 77 -28.68 -12.01 -9.01
C SER A 77 -29.00 -13.01 -10.14
N GLY A 78 -28.24 -14.13 -10.24
CA GLY A 78 -28.55 -15.21 -11.16
C GLY A 78 -29.81 -16.00 -10.79
N ARG A 79 -30.04 -16.25 -9.49
CA ARG A 79 -31.20 -17.01 -8.99
C ARG A 79 -32.53 -16.27 -9.16
N THR A 80 -32.52 -14.94 -9.15
CA THR A 80 -33.72 -14.12 -9.40
C THR A 80 -34.07 -14.05 -10.88
N LYS A 81 -33.10 -14.14 -11.79
CA LYS A 81 -33.34 -14.19 -13.24
C LYS A 81 -33.90 -15.55 -13.71
N ALA A 82 -33.58 -16.64 -13.01
CA ALA A 82 -34.08 -17.99 -13.33
C ALA A 82 -35.51 -18.28 -12.80
N ARG A 83 -36.08 -17.39 -11.97
CA ARG A 83 -37.43 -17.54 -11.38
C ARG A 83 -38.48 -16.62 -12.02
N ARG A 84 -38.13 -15.93 -13.11
CA ARG A 84 -39.02 -14.99 -13.82
C ARG A 84 -39.29 -15.48 -15.23
#